data_AF-A0A662KC00-F1
#
_entry.id   AF-A0A662KC00-F1
#
_cell.length_a   1.000
_cell.length_b   1.000
_cell.length_c   1.000
_cell.angle_alpha   90.00
_cell.angle_beta   90.00
_cell.angle_gamma   90.00
#
_symmetry.space_group_name_H-M   'P 1'
#
loop_
_entity.id
_entity.type
_entity.pdbx_description
1 polymer ?
#
loop_
_entity_poly.entity_id
_entity_poly.type
_entity_poly.pdbx_seq_one_letter_code
_entity_poly.pdbx_strand_id
1 'polypeptide(L)'
;MSGWEEVGDGFVVEEVEVAGGAAGDGSVLGRSVREYRFGSGARVVRLSVGPYFCGVCGRPVGRFDVVRCSRCGRLVCRRCVVVRARLAVCERCLRLEFDLDRADYYLLLSVKAGVDEPRAIFRATGIPPREARERLRRLLGLGLLTRDRASLLELIFRRTRLTQRGLSALAAYEQVYGGDADSELVKLRIGAEAVKGASGRLGVWG
;
A
#
# COMPACT_ATOMS: atom_id res chain seq x y z
N MET A 1 9.35 -34.63 -6.05
CA MET A 1 8.68 -35.91 -6.35
C MET A 1 7.70 -35.64 -7.48
N SER A 2 8.13 -35.90 -8.72
CA SER A 2 7.33 -35.75 -9.93
C SER A 2 6.34 -36.91 -10.01
N GLY A 3 5.05 -36.61 -10.00
CA GLY A 3 4.00 -37.58 -10.30
C GLY A 3 3.83 -37.69 -11.81
N TRP A 4 3.81 -38.91 -12.33
CA TRP A 4 3.48 -39.18 -13.72
C TRP A 4 2.04 -39.69 -13.77
N GLU A 5 1.22 -39.17 -14.68
CA GLU A 5 -0.12 -39.69 -14.94
C GLU A 5 -0.22 -39.96 -16.45
N GLU A 6 -0.37 -41.24 -16.81
CA GLU A 6 -0.62 -41.64 -18.19
C GLU A 6 -2.11 -41.47 -18.48
N VAL A 7 -2.45 -40.58 -19.41
CA VAL A 7 -3.77 -40.53 -20.03
C VAL A 7 -3.60 -41.07 -21.44
N GLY A 8 -4.43 -42.07 -21.79
CA GLY A 8 -4.29 -42.90 -23.00
C GLY A 8 -4.04 -42.13 -24.31
N ASP A 9 -3.45 -42.87 -25.27
CA ASP A 9 -2.90 -42.45 -26.57
C ASP A 9 -1.57 -41.68 -26.54
N GLY A 10 -0.61 -42.16 -25.74
CA GLY A 10 0.82 -41.85 -25.93
C GLY A 10 1.22 -40.40 -25.61
N PHE A 11 0.44 -39.72 -24.78
CA PHE A 11 0.74 -38.38 -24.31
C PHE A 11 1.50 -38.43 -22.98
N VAL A 12 2.75 -37.97 -22.98
CA VAL A 12 3.49 -37.70 -21.74
C VAL A 12 3.48 -36.20 -21.51
N VAL A 13 2.84 -35.76 -20.42
CA VAL A 13 2.86 -34.37 -19.97
C VAL A 13 4.01 -34.22 -18.98
N GLU A 14 5.07 -33.53 -19.37
CA GLU A 14 6.16 -33.16 -18.47
C GLU A 14 5.93 -31.72 -17.99
N GLU A 15 5.68 -31.55 -16.70
CA GLU A 15 5.57 -30.24 -16.06
C GLU A 15 6.97 -29.78 -15.63
N VAL A 16 7.52 -28.80 -16.35
CA VAL A 16 8.85 -28.24 -16.06
C VAL A 16 8.69 -26.82 -15.50
N GLU A 17 9.08 -26.63 -14.24
CA GLU A 17 9.16 -25.30 -13.62
C GLU A 17 10.37 -24.56 -14.18
N VAL A 18 10.15 -23.44 -14.87
CA VAL A 18 11.23 -22.59 -15.40
C VAL A 18 11.16 -21.23 -14.72
N ALA A 19 12.28 -20.80 -14.13
CA ALA A 19 12.40 -19.47 -13.56
C ALA A 19 12.26 -18.41 -14.67
N GLY A 20 11.13 -17.69 -14.68
CA GLY A 20 10.90 -16.58 -15.59
C GLY A 20 11.91 -15.46 -15.33
N GLY A 21 12.87 -15.31 -16.25
CA GLY A 21 13.88 -14.25 -16.22
C GLY A 21 13.26 -12.85 -16.22
N ALA A 22 13.95 -11.94 -15.53
CA ALA A 22 13.57 -10.54 -15.46
C ALA A 22 13.71 -9.83 -16.82
N ALA A 23 12.77 -8.91 -17.04
CA ALA A 23 12.81 -7.78 -17.97
C ALA A 23 12.40 -8.01 -19.43
N GLY A 24 11.65 -7.01 -19.93
CA GLY A 24 11.69 -6.63 -21.33
C GLY A 24 10.54 -7.08 -22.21
N ASP A 25 9.30 -6.96 -21.75
CA ASP A 25 8.17 -6.44 -22.54
C ASP A 25 6.90 -6.60 -21.73
N GLY A 26 5.84 -5.88 -22.09
CA GLY A 26 4.52 -5.94 -21.44
C GLY A 26 3.83 -7.30 -21.58
N SER A 27 4.41 -8.36 -21.00
CA SER A 27 3.89 -9.72 -21.00
C SER A 27 2.62 -9.75 -20.16
N VAL A 28 1.51 -9.50 -20.89
CA VAL A 28 0.15 -10.02 -20.71
C VAL A 28 0.20 -11.24 -19.78
N LEU A 29 -0.76 -11.38 -18.87
CA LEU A 29 -1.07 -12.66 -18.21
C LEU A 29 -1.45 -13.66 -19.32
N GLY A 30 -0.43 -14.10 -20.06
CA GLY A 30 -0.52 -14.65 -21.38
C GLY A 30 0.18 -15.98 -21.30
N ARG A 31 -0.60 -17.04 -21.48
CA ARG A 31 -0.09 -18.36 -21.79
C ARG A 31 0.88 -18.21 -22.96
N SER A 32 2.18 -18.36 -22.72
CA SER A 32 3.12 -18.60 -23.81
C SER A 32 3.01 -20.07 -24.17
N VAL A 33 2.12 -20.41 -25.10
CA VAL A 33 2.15 -21.72 -25.76
C VAL A 33 3.25 -21.64 -26.80
N ARG A 34 4.36 -22.34 -26.60
CA ARG A 34 5.37 -22.52 -27.63
C ARG A 34 5.18 -23.91 -28.22
N GLU A 35 4.78 -23.96 -29.49
CA GLU A 35 4.73 -25.20 -30.26
C GLU A 35 6.12 -25.48 -30.81
N TYR A 36 6.67 -26.66 -30.47
CA TYR A 36 7.90 -27.15 -31.09
C TYR A 36 7.54 -28.36 -31.96
N ARG A 37 7.84 -28.29 -33.26
CA ARG A 37 7.75 -29.43 -34.17
C ARG A 37 9.07 -30.20 -34.14
N PHE A 38 9.09 -31.32 -33.44
CA PHE A 38 10.05 -32.38 -33.69
C PHE A 38 9.38 -33.41 -34.62
N GLY A 39 10.16 -34.03 -35.51
CA GLY A 39 9.68 -34.78 -36.68
C GLY A 39 8.46 -35.71 -36.47
N SER A 40 7.65 -35.80 -37.52
CA SER A 40 6.53 -36.73 -37.83
C SER A 40 5.47 -37.04 -36.76
N GLY A 41 5.44 -36.35 -35.62
CA GLY A 41 4.35 -36.46 -34.65
C GLY A 41 4.21 -35.15 -33.88
N ALA A 42 3.15 -34.41 -34.15
CA ALA A 42 2.90 -33.13 -33.48
C ALA A 42 2.79 -33.33 -31.97
N ARG A 43 3.79 -32.85 -31.22
CA ARG A 43 3.79 -32.82 -29.75
C ARG A 43 3.36 -31.44 -29.30
N VAL A 44 2.14 -31.31 -28.76
CA VAL A 44 1.67 -30.07 -28.15
C VAL A 44 2.08 -30.07 -26.67
N VAL A 45 3.15 -29.35 -26.33
CA VAL A 45 3.56 -29.17 -24.93
C VAL A 45 2.91 -27.89 -24.38
N ARG A 46 2.03 -28.03 -23.38
CA ARG A 46 1.47 -26.88 -22.63
C ARG A 46 2.42 -26.51 -21.51
N LEU A 47 3.28 -25.52 -21.72
CA LEU A 47 4.11 -24.92 -20.67
C LEU A 47 3.27 -23.96 -19.80
N SER A 48 2.96 -24.38 -18.58
CA SER A 48 2.53 -23.51 -17.49
C SER A 48 3.75 -22.82 -16.89
N VAL A 49 4.06 -21.59 -17.33
CA VAL A 49 5.11 -20.80 -16.67
C VAL A 49 4.58 -20.32 -15.31
N GLY A 50 5.10 -20.92 -14.25
CA GLY A 50 5.00 -20.48 -12.87
C GLY A 50 6.33 -20.75 -12.14
N PRO A 51 6.66 -19.98 -11.10
CA PRO A 51 5.82 -18.98 -10.42
C PRO A 51 5.98 -17.55 -10.96
N TYR A 52 4.88 -16.78 -10.95
CA TYR A 52 4.96 -15.33 -11.13
C TYR A 52 5.55 -14.69 -9.87
N PHE A 53 6.36 -13.64 -10.00
CA PHE A 53 6.92 -12.96 -8.84
C PHE A 53 6.31 -11.57 -8.69
N CYS A 54 6.01 -11.18 -7.44
CA CYS A 54 5.58 -9.82 -7.14
C CYS A 54 6.71 -8.83 -7.44
N GLY A 55 6.46 -7.86 -8.33
CA GLY A 55 7.43 -6.81 -8.69
C GLY A 55 7.72 -5.77 -7.59
N VAL A 56 7.20 -5.98 -6.37
CA VAL A 56 7.49 -5.16 -5.18
C VAL A 56 8.23 -6.00 -4.14
N CYS A 57 7.68 -7.13 -3.69
CA CYS A 57 8.26 -7.92 -2.60
C CYS A 57 9.00 -9.20 -3.05
N GLY A 58 9.02 -9.50 -4.34
CA GLY A 58 9.70 -10.68 -4.90
C GLY A 58 9.09 -12.02 -4.54
N ARG A 59 7.98 -12.06 -3.79
CA ARG A 59 7.32 -13.32 -3.40
C ARG A 59 6.68 -13.99 -4.62
N PRO A 60 6.73 -15.33 -4.71
CA PRO A 60 5.95 -16.06 -5.70
C PRO A 60 4.45 -15.81 -5.46
N VAL A 61 3.71 -15.63 -6.55
CA VAL A 61 2.26 -15.40 -6.55
C VAL A 61 1.58 -16.33 -7.52
N GLY A 62 0.45 -16.89 -7.08
CA GLY A 62 -0.44 -17.64 -7.94
C GLY A 62 -1.16 -16.73 -8.93
N ARG A 63 -1.66 -17.34 -10.02
CA ARG A 63 -2.40 -16.65 -11.09
C ARG A 63 -3.63 -15.87 -10.57
N PHE A 64 -4.24 -16.30 -9.48
CA PHE A 64 -5.44 -15.69 -8.88
C PHE A 64 -5.15 -14.68 -7.75
N ASP A 65 -3.88 -14.56 -7.35
CA ASP A 65 -3.42 -13.69 -6.26
C ASP A 65 -2.51 -12.55 -6.73
N VAL A 66 -2.49 -12.35 -8.06
CA VAL A 66 -1.69 -11.34 -8.72
C VAL A 66 -2.59 -10.32 -9.42
N VAL A 67 -2.26 -9.04 -9.24
CA VAL A 67 -2.95 -7.91 -9.88
C VAL A 67 -1.90 -7.07 -10.61
N ARG A 68 -2.31 -6.41 -11.70
CA ARG A 68 -1.44 -5.45 -12.38
C ARG A 68 -1.58 -4.06 -11.78
N CYS A 69 -0.44 -3.43 -11.51
CA CYS A 69 -0.42 -2.01 -11.18
C CYS A 69 -0.90 -1.20 -12.40
N SER A 70 -1.94 -0.41 -12.21
CA SER A 70 -2.54 0.46 -13.22
C SER A 70 -1.61 1.61 -13.64
N ARG A 71 -0.52 1.86 -12.89
CA ARG A 71 0.46 2.92 -13.16
C ARG A 71 1.70 2.41 -13.89
N CYS A 72 2.31 1.33 -13.41
CA CYS A 72 3.60 0.84 -13.94
C CYS A 72 3.51 -0.51 -14.65
N GLY A 73 2.33 -1.12 -14.75
CA GLY A 73 2.10 -2.41 -15.41
C GLY A 73 2.63 -3.65 -14.68
N ARG A 74 3.46 -3.47 -13.64
CA ARG A 74 4.05 -4.59 -12.88
C ARG A 74 2.99 -5.45 -12.20
N LEU A 75 3.25 -6.75 -12.17
CA LEU A 75 2.50 -7.73 -11.38
C LEU A 75 2.80 -7.54 -9.89
N VAL A 76 1.76 -7.50 -9.06
CA VAL A 76 1.87 -7.33 -7.62
C VAL A 76 0.93 -8.28 -6.87
N CYS A 77 1.42 -8.78 -5.73
CA CYS A 77 0.60 -9.59 -4.84
C CYS A 77 -0.45 -8.75 -4.12
N ARG A 78 -1.46 -9.41 -3.55
CA ARG A 78 -2.51 -8.77 -2.74
C ARG A 78 -2.00 -7.91 -1.58
N ARG A 79 -0.78 -8.17 -1.07
CA ARG A 79 -0.17 -7.37 0.01
C ARG A 79 0.53 -6.10 -0.48
N CYS A 80 0.93 -6.06 -1.75
CA CYS A 80 1.70 -4.95 -2.32
C CYS A 80 0.84 -4.07 -3.25
N VAL A 81 -0.47 -4.33 -3.29
CA VAL A 81 -1.45 -3.58 -4.08
C VAL A 81 -2.34 -2.78 -3.14
N VAL A 82 -2.57 -1.52 -3.51
CA VAL A 82 -3.51 -0.62 -2.87
C VAL A 82 -4.61 -0.34 -3.87
N VAL A 83 -5.86 -0.55 -3.46
CA VAL A 83 -7.03 -0.33 -4.31
C VAL A 83 -7.66 1.01 -3.94
N ARG A 84 -7.71 1.95 -4.89
CA ARG A 84 -8.30 3.29 -4.71
C ARG A 84 -9.03 3.71 -5.98
N ALA A 85 -10.26 4.20 -5.84
CA ALA A 85 -11.06 4.69 -6.98
C ALA A 85 -11.09 3.72 -8.19
N ARG A 86 -11.25 2.41 -7.92
CA ARG A 86 -11.18 1.31 -8.91
C ARG A 86 -9.84 1.10 -9.61
N LEU A 87 -8.78 1.79 -9.19
CA LEU A 87 -7.41 1.58 -9.65
C LEU A 87 -6.64 0.72 -8.65
N ALA A 88 -5.98 -0.32 -9.16
CA ALA A 88 -5.01 -1.10 -8.42
C ALA A 88 -3.62 -0.47 -8.61
N VAL A 89 -3.01 0.05 -7.55
CA VAL A 89 -1.71 0.74 -7.61
C VAL A 89 -0.73 0.04 -6.67
N CYS A 90 0.49 -0.23 -7.13
CA CYS A 90 1.49 -0.85 -6.27
C CYS A 90 2.04 0.14 -5.24
N GLU A 91 2.49 -0.39 -4.10
CA GLU A 91 3.08 0.40 -3.01
C GLU A 91 4.21 1.32 -3.50
N ARG A 92 5.05 0.84 -4.42
CA ARG A 92 6.12 1.67 -5.01
C ARG A 92 5.58 2.88 -5.77
N CYS A 93 4.52 2.72 -6.56
CA CYS A 93 3.89 3.84 -7.26
C CYS A 93 3.18 4.79 -6.29
N LEU A 94 2.60 4.25 -5.21
CA LEU A 94 2.00 5.06 -4.16
C LEU A 94 3.05 5.95 -3.45
N ARG A 95 4.23 5.38 -3.13
CA ARG A 95 5.34 6.13 -2.56
C ARG A 95 5.85 7.21 -3.52
N LEU A 96 5.89 6.97 -4.82
CA LEU A 96 6.25 8.00 -5.79
C LEU A 96 5.21 9.14 -5.90
N GLU A 97 3.93 8.88 -5.59
CA GLU A 97 2.87 9.89 -5.68
C GLU A 97 2.82 10.82 -4.46
N PHE A 98 3.09 10.28 -3.26
CA PHE A 98 2.93 11.02 -2.00
C PHE A 98 4.21 11.19 -1.20
N ASP A 99 5.24 10.36 -1.44
CA ASP A 99 6.51 10.33 -0.71
C ASP A 99 6.33 10.31 0.82
N LEU A 100 5.53 9.35 1.31
CA LEU A 100 5.24 9.18 2.73
C LEU A 100 5.83 7.89 3.25
N ASP A 101 6.39 7.97 4.45
CA ASP A 101 6.77 6.82 5.24
C ASP A 101 5.72 6.51 6.33
N ARG A 102 6.03 5.53 7.18
CA ARG A 102 5.16 5.12 8.28
C ARG A 102 4.95 6.23 9.33
N ALA A 103 5.98 7.03 9.61
CA ALA A 103 5.87 8.12 10.57
C ALA A 103 4.91 9.20 10.06
N ASP A 104 4.93 9.48 8.75
CA ASP A 104 4.00 10.41 8.12
C ASP A 104 2.56 9.90 8.13
N TYR A 105 2.37 8.60 7.92
CA TYR A 105 1.07 7.96 8.11
C TYR A 105 0.53 8.15 9.54
N TYR A 106 1.37 7.98 10.57
CA TYR A 106 0.97 8.25 11.96
C TYR A 106 0.64 9.71 12.23
N LEU A 107 1.36 10.65 11.59
CA LEU A 107 1.03 12.07 11.67
C LEU A 107 -0.32 12.38 11.02
N LEU A 108 -0.62 11.81 9.85
CA LEU A 108 -1.92 11.96 9.19
C LEU A 108 -3.05 11.39 10.04
N LEU A 109 -2.85 10.23 10.68
CA LEU A 109 -3.81 9.67 11.65
C LEU A 109 -4.03 10.61 12.84
N SER A 110 -2.93 11.12 13.42
CA SER A 110 -2.99 12.01 14.59
C SER A 110 -3.77 13.28 14.26
N VAL A 111 -3.48 13.93 13.13
CA VAL A 111 -4.20 15.12 12.68
C VAL A 111 -5.67 14.80 12.38
N LYS A 112 -5.99 13.64 11.80
CA LYS A 112 -7.38 13.21 11.56
C LYS A 112 -8.16 13.10 12.88
N ALA A 113 -7.51 12.63 13.94
CA ALA A 113 -8.09 12.54 15.28
C ALA A 113 -8.08 13.88 16.05
N GLY A 114 -7.61 14.98 15.45
CA GLY A 114 -7.50 16.28 16.10
C GLY A 114 -6.31 16.42 17.07
N VAL A 115 -5.33 15.53 16.96
CA VAL A 115 -4.07 15.54 17.70
C VAL A 115 -2.95 16.09 16.80
N ASP A 116 -2.80 17.41 16.79
CA ASP A 116 -1.78 18.11 15.97
C ASP A 116 -0.68 18.79 16.80
N GLU A 117 -0.76 18.72 18.14
CA GLU A 117 0.28 19.22 19.03
C GLU A 117 1.50 18.26 19.07
N PRO A 118 2.73 18.73 18.80
CA PRO A 118 3.92 17.85 18.75
C PRO A 118 4.18 17.03 20.01
N ARG A 119 3.83 17.53 21.20
CA ARG A 119 3.97 16.78 22.46
C ARG A 119 2.96 15.66 22.58
N ALA A 120 1.71 15.90 22.17
CA ALA A 120 0.67 14.87 22.13
C ALA A 120 0.98 13.79 21.09
N ILE A 121 1.46 14.22 19.91
CA ILE A 121 1.96 13.32 18.87
C ILE A 121 3.08 12.44 19.40
N PHE A 122 4.08 13.01 20.09
CA PHE A 122 5.17 12.23 20.67
C PHE A 122 4.67 11.16 21.65
N ARG A 123 3.75 11.52 22.55
CA ARG A 123 3.15 10.54 23.49
C ARG A 123 2.41 9.41 22.77
N ALA A 124 1.73 9.72 21.67
CA ALA A 124 0.95 8.74 20.93
C ALA A 124 1.81 7.84 20.03
N THR A 125 2.81 8.40 19.37
CA THR A 125 3.53 7.79 18.24
C THR A 125 5.01 7.50 18.51
N GLY A 126 5.60 8.12 19.53
CA GLY A 126 7.03 8.12 19.77
C GLY A 126 7.85 9.07 18.89
N ILE A 127 7.23 9.77 17.93
CA ILE A 127 7.93 10.69 17.03
C ILE A 127 8.38 11.94 17.80
N PRO A 128 9.69 12.26 17.85
CA PRO A 128 10.21 13.40 18.60
C PRO A 128 9.51 14.71 18.23
N PRO A 129 9.23 15.62 19.19
CA PRO A 129 8.48 16.84 18.91
C PRO A 129 9.10 17.75 17.82
N ARG A 130 10.43 17.75 17.68
CA ARG A 130 11.11 18.50 16.62
C ARG A 130 10.82 17.88 15.25
N GLU A 131 11.00 16.57 15.14
CA GLU A 131 10.73 15.83 13.91
C GLU A 131 9.25 15.93 13.50
N ALA A 132 8.33 15.79 14.45
CA ALA A 132 6.90 15.95 14.21
C ALA A 132 6.57 17.33 13.61
N ARG A 133 7.18 18.41 14.12
CA ARG A 133 6.99 19.76 13.55
C ARG A 133 7.50 19.88 12.13
N GLU A 134 8.70 19.37 11.87
CA GLU A 134 9.33 19.43 10.54
C GLU A 134 8.51 18.64 9.51
N ARG A 135 8.08 17.42 9.86
CA ARG A 135 7.22 16.59 9.03
C ARG A 135 5.84 17.21 8.81
N LEU A 136 5.19 17.77 9.83
CA LEU A 136 3.90 18.47 9.68
C LEU A 136 4.01 19.65 8.70
N ARG A 137 5.12 20.41 8.74
CA ARG A 137 5.37 21.48 7.75
C ARG A 137 5.55 20.91 6.34
N ARG A 138 6.26 19.80 6.20
CA ARG A 138 6.40 19.12 4.89
C ARG A 138 5.04 18.65 4.37
N LEU A 139 4.19 18.06 5.22
CA LEU A 139 2.84 17.61 4.85
C LEU A 139 1.91 18.78 4.45
N LEU A 140 2.09 19.95 5.06
CA LEU A 140 1.45 21.20 4.61
C LEU A 140 1.97 21.61 3.22
N GLY A 141 3.29 21.57 3.01
CA GLY A 141 3.90 21.89 1.70
C GLY A 141 3.49 20.94 0.58
N LEU A 142 3.21 19.68 0.90
CA LEU A 142 2.67 18.68 -0.04
C LEU A 142 1.16 18.84 -0.30
N GLY A 143 0.50 19.80 0.36
CA GLY A 143 -0.94 20.03 0.24
C GLY A 143 -1.79 18.88 0.81
N LEU A 144 -1.23 18.05 1.69
CA LEU A 144 -1.95 16.96 2.37
C LEU A 144 -2.66 17.48 3.62
N LEU A 145 -2.12 18.54 4.22
CA LEU A 145 -2.71 19.25 5.34
C LEU A 145 -3.07 20.68 4.92
N THR A 146 -4.01 21.27 5.65
CA THR A 146 -4.34 22.68 5.57
C THR A 146 -4.52 23.27 6.96
N ARG A 147 -4.33 24.59 7.07
CA ARG A 147 -4.69 25.42 8.23
C ARG A 147 -5.70 26.50 7.85
N ASP A 148 -6.34 26.34 6.69
CA ASP A 148 -7.35 27.26 6.21
C ASP A 148 -8.56 27.23 7.15
N ARG A 149 -9.15 28.41 7.31
CA ARG A 149 -10.25 28.62 8.24
C ARG A 149 -11.53 28.01 7.66
N ALA A 150 -12.17 27.14 8.42
CA ALA A 150 -13.48 26.62 8.11
C ALA A 150 -14.60 27.38 8.84
N SER A 151 -14.29 28.17 9.88
CA SER A 151 -15.27 28.96 10.62
C SER A 151 -14.67 30.19 11.31
N LEU A 152 -15.54 31.10 11.78
CA LEU A 152 -15.14 32.30 12.51
C LEU A 152 -14.42 31.98 13.83
N LEU A 153 -14.77 30.87 14.50
CA LEU A 153 -14.08 30.40 15.72
C LEU A 153 -12.61 30.00 15.45
N GLU A 154 -12.26 29.64 14.21
CA GLU A 154 -10.90 29.29 13.81
C GLU A 154 -10.02 30.50 13.48
N LEU A 155 -10.55 31.74 13.60
CA LEU A 155 -9.71 32.93 13.64
C LEU A 155 -8.80 32.94 14.87
N ILE A 156 -9.29 32.42 15.99
CA ILE A 156 -8.59 32.43 17.29
C ILE A 156 -7.81 31.11 17.48
N PHE A 157 -8.38 29.98 17.06
CA PHE A 157 -7.75 28.66 17.19
C PHE A 157 -7.56 28.00 15.83
N ARG A 158 -6.41 28.24 15.19
CA ARG A 158 -6.07 27.55 13.94
C ARG A 158 -5.92 26.05 14.20
N ARG A 159 -6.73 25.24 13.54
CA ARG A 159 -6.61 23.77 13.56
C ARG A 159 -5.96 23.27 12.30
N THR A 160 -5.04 22.32 12.43
CA THR A 160 -4.53 21.60 11.27
C THR A 160 -5.54 20.52 10.87
N ARG A 161 -5.86 20.42 9.58
CA ARG A 161 -6.83 19.46 9.04
C ARG A 161 -6.26 18.77 7.81
N LEU A 162 -6.76 17.57 7.48
CA LEU A 162 -6.43 16.94 6.21
C LEU A 162 -7.21 17.58 5.06
N THR A 163 -6.55 17.75 3.93
CA THR A 163 -7.23 18.06 2.66
C THR A 163 -7.85 16.80 2.07
N GLN A 164 -8.62 16.91 0.98
CA GLN A 164 -9.09 15.74 0.24
C GLN A 164 -7.93 14.86 -0.27
N ARG A 165 -6.82 15.49 -0.67
CA ARG A 165 -5.60 14.78 -1.04
C ARG A 165 -4.98 14.06 0.16
N GLY A 166 -4.96 14.71 1.33
CA GLY A 166 -4.52 14.10 2.58
C GLY A 166 -5.36 12.90 3.01
N LEU A 167 -6.70 13.00 2.93
CA LEU A 167 -7.60 11.90 3.22
C LEU A 167 -7.39 10.72 2.25
N SER A 168 -7.19 11.02 0.98
CA SER A 168 -6.88 10.01 -0.05
C SER A 168 -5.55 9.32 0.21
N ALA A 169 -4.51 10.08 0.59
CA ALA A 169 -3.22 9.54 0.98
C ALA A 169 -3.36 8.65 2.22
N LEU A 170 -4.02 9.15 3.27
CA LEU A 170 -4.24 8.39 4.50
C LEU A 170 -4.97 7.06 4.24
N ALA A 171 -6.05 7.07 3.45
CA ALA A 171 -6.78 5.85 3.11
C ALA A 171 -5.94 4.85 2.30
N ALA A 172 -5.01 5.33 1.47
CA ALA A 172 -4.10 4.48 0.73
C ALA A 172 -3.03 3.85 1.64
N TYR A 173 -2.43 4.63 2.53
CA TYR A 173 -1.43 4.14 3.48
C TYR A 173 -2.03 3.31 4.63
N GLU A 174 -3.32 3.46 4.92
CA GLU A 174 -4.06 2.55 5.80
C GLU A 174 -4.06 1.11 5.27
N GLN A 175 -4.15 0.92 3.95
CA GLN A 175 -4.05 -0.43 3.35
C GLN A 175 -2.63 -1.02 3.42
N VAL A 176 -1.62 -0.16 3.56
CA VAL A 176 -0.20 -0.57 3.62
C VAL A 176 0.22 -0.89 5.04
N TYR A 177 -0.08 0.00 5.99
CA TYR A 177 0.39 -0.09 7.38
C TYR A 177 -0.70 -0.42 8.39
N GLY A 178 -1.98 -0.26 8.03
CA GLY A 178 -3.08 -0.30 9.00
C GLY A 178 -3.25 -1.63 9.70
N GLY A 179 -2.84 -2.75 9.07
CA GLY A 179 -2.90 -4.09 9.66
C GLY A 179 -1.69 -4.47 10.53
N ASP A 180 -0.67 -3.60 10.66
CA ASP A 180 0.49 -3.86 11.50
C ASP A 180 0.10 -3.70 12.98
N ALA A 181 0.56 -4.61 13.86
CA ALA A 181 0.27 -4.53 15.31
C ALA A 181 0.72 -3.20 15.92
N ASP A 182 1.85 -2.66 15.46
CA ASP A 182 2.35 -1.34 15.87
C ASP A 182 1.36 -0.22 15.50
N SER A 183 0.77 -0.29 14.30
CA SER A 183 -0.20 0.71 13.83
C SER A 183 -1.48 0.68 14.68
N GLU A 184 -1.95 -0.51 15.06
CA GLU A 184 -3.12 -0.66 15.94
C GLU A 184 -2.87 -0.05 17.33
N LEU A 185 -1.70 -0.32 17.93
CA LEU A 185 -1.31 0.30 19.20
C LEU A 185 -1.25 1.83 19.10
N VAL A 186 -0.69 2.35 18.01
CA VAL A 186 -0.62 3.81 17.76
C VAL A 186 -2.03 4.41 17.62
N LYS A 187 -2.95 3.77 16.89
CA LYS A 187 -4.35 4.23 16.75
C LYS A 187 -5.04 4.34 18.12
N LEU A 188 -4.87 3.36 18.99
CA LEU A 188 -5.43 3.39 20.35
C LEU A 188 -4.87 4.57 21.17
N ARG A 189 -3.56 4.81 21.12
CA ARG A 189 -2.91 5.90 21.84
C ARG A 189 -3.33 7.27 21.30
N ILE A 190 -3.47 7.42 19.98
CA ILE A 190 -4.00 8.63 19.36
C ILE A 190 -5.42 8.90 19.85
N GLY A 191 -6.28 7.87 19.91
CA GLY A 191 -7.64 7.99 20.46
C GLY A 191 -7.63 8.49 21.90
N ALA A 192 -6.76 7.95 22.76
CA ALA A 192 -6.64 8.39 24.14
C ALA A 192 -6.19 9.86 24.27
N GLU A 193 -5.24 10.31 23.45
CA GLU A 193 -4.80 11.71 23.43
C GLU A 193 -5.89 12.65 22.87
N ALA A 194 -6.67 12.21 21.89
CA ALA A 194 -7.79 12.98 21.34
C ALA A 194 -8.87 13.27 22.39
N VAL A 195 -9.21 12.28 23.22
CA VAL A 195 -10.17 12.45 24.33
C VAL A 195 -9.66 13.44 25.36
N LYS A 196 -8.41 13.31 25.81
CA LYS A 196 -7.79 14.27 26.76
C LYS A 196 -7.81 15.70 26.22
N GLY A 197 -7.48 15.88 24.94
CA GLY A 197 -7.48 17.18 24.28
C GLY A 197 -8.88 17.76 24.04
N ALA A 198 -9.93 16.94 24.04
CA ALA A 198 -11.32 17.40 23.99
C ALA A 198 -11.82 17.85 25.38
N SER A 199 -11.54 17.06 26.42
CA SER A 199 -11.90 17.40 27.81
C SER A 199 -11.20 18.67 28.30
N GLY A 200 -9.91 18.85 27.98
CA GLY A 200 -9.16 20.07 28.33
C GLY A 200 -9.65 21.34 27.63
N ARG A 201 -10.39 21.23 26.51
CA ARG A 201 -10.99 22.39 25.82
C ARG A 201 -12.35 22.78 26.37
N LEU A 202 -13.06 21.87 27.02
CA LEU A 202 -14.34 22.14 27.70
C LEU A 202 -14.14 22.73 29.11
N GLY A 203 -13.02 22.42 29.78
CA GLY A 203 -12.71 22.91 31.13
C GLY A 203 -12.18 24.34 31.23
N VAL A 204 -12.01 25.07 30.13
CA VAL A 204 -11.55 26.48 30.13
C VAL A 204 -12.73 27.47 30.31
N TRP A 205 -13.94 26.94 30.53
CA TRP A 205 -15.19 27.71 30.73
C TRP A 205 -15.90 27.28 32.04
N GLY A 206 -15.13 26.90 33.06
CA GLY A 206 -15.62 26.61 34.41
C GLY A 206 -15.04 27.57 35.42
#